data_AF-A0A7J5XHJ3-F1
#
_entry.id   AF-A0A7J5XHJ3-F1
#
_cell.length_a   1.000
_cell.length_b   1.000
_cell.length_c   1.000
_cell.angle_alpha   90.00
_cell.angle_beta   90.00
_cell.angle_gamma   90.00
#
_symmetry.space_group_name_H-M   'P 1'
#
loop_
_entity.id
_entity.type
_entity.pdbx_description
1 polymer ?
#
loop_
_entity_poly.entity_id
_entity_poly.type
_entity_poly.pdbx_seq_one_letter_code
_entity_poly.pdbx_strand_id
1 'polypeptide(L)'
;MHWIEYHRFTFCTETKSQTISCYWPNPLVESYIIRIHKHFFSNCTLEHVVWVDPPDDTLTILILVPVFLTLAMIALVVWCSKRSDILA
;
A
#
# COMPACT_ATOMS: atom_id res chain seq x y z
N MET A 1 -1.05 -3.48 23.11
CA MET A 1 -0.69 -4.59 24.02
C MET A 1 -0.19 -5.82 23.26
N HIS A 2 -0.97 -6.41 22.33
CA HIS A 2 -0.57 -7.65 21.64
C HIS A 2 0.72 -7.59 20.80
N TRP A 3 1.03 -6.46 20.16
CA TRP A 3 2.19 -6.38 19.27
C TRP A 3 3.54 -6.55 19.98
N ILE A 4 3.67 -6.09 21.24
CA ILE A 4 4.92 -6.21 22.02
C ILE A 4 5.21 -7.67 22.35
N GLU A 5 4.20 -8.42 22.78
CA GLU A 5 4.36 -9.83 23.11
C GLU A 5 4.59 -10.68 21.86
N TYR A 6 3.95 -10.35 20.75
CA TYR A 6 4.23 -11.01 19.47
C TYR A 6 5.66 -10.73 19.00
N HIS A 7 6.15 -9.50 19.14
CA HIS A 7 7.54 -9.14 18.83
C HIS A 7 8.55 -9.88 19.72
N ARG A 8 8.29 -9.97 21.04
CA ARG A 8 9.12 -10.73 21.97
C ARG A 8 9.16 -12.21 21.59
N PHE A 9 8.01 -12.77 21.20
CA PHE A 9 7.88 -14.14 20.74
C PHE A 9 8.71 -14.38 19.46
N THR A 10 8.58 -13.54 18.44
CA THR A 10 9.35 -13.70 17.19
C THR A 10 10.84 -13.56 17.44
N PHE A 11 11.26 -12.55 18.22
CA PHE A 11 12.66 -12.34 18.60
C PHE A 11 13.25 -13.55 19.35
N CYS A 12 12.46 -14.16 20.25
CA CYS A 12 12.86 -15.39 20.93
C CYS A 12 13.08 -16.54 19.94
N THR A 13 12.15 -16.76 18.99
CA THR A 13 12.30 -17.83 17.98
C THR A 13 13.50 -17.61 17.05
N GLU A 14 13.80 -16.37 16.72
CA GLU A 14 14.97 -15.97 15.91
C GLU A 14 16.27 -16.24 16.68
N THR A 15 16.38 -15.71 17.91
CA THR A 15 17.55 -15.91 18.77
C THR A 15 17.80 -17.40 19.03
N LYS A 16 16.74 -18.19 19.26
CA LYS A 16 16.85 -19.64 19.47
C LYS A 16 17.35 -20.36 18.22
N SER A 17 16.87 -19.97 17.04
CA SER A 17 17.34 -20.53 15.76
C SER A 17 18.83 -20.22 15.55
N GLN A 18 19.25 -18.98 15.80
CA GLN A 18 20.66 -18.57 15.74
C GLN A 18 21.54 -19.32 16.74
N THR A 19 21.05 -19.54 17.97
CA THR A 19 21.78 -20.27 19.03
C THR A 19 22.10 -21.71 18.62
N ILE A 20 21.18 -22.36 17.90
CA ILE A 20 21.36 -23.73 17.39
C ILE A 20 21.93 -23.77 15.97
N SER A 21 22.39 -22.63 15.44
CA SER A 21 22.93 -22.51 14.07
C SER A 21 21.95 -22.94 12.97
N CYS A 22 20.66 -22.73 13.19
CA CYS A 22 19.61 -22.88 12.16
C CYS A 22 19.21 -21.51 11.61
N TYR A 23 18.81 -21.49 10.33
CA TYR A 23 18.28 -20.29 9.70
C TYR A 23 16.88 -19.95 10.27
N TRP A 24 16.55 -18.67 10.28
CA TRP A 24 15.22 -18.17 10.62
C TRP A 24 14.66 -17.40 9.41
N PRO A 25 13.38 -17.59 9.04
CA PRO A 25 12.44 -18.58 9.55
C PRO A 25 12.78 -20.00 9.06
N ASN A 26 12.27 -21.05 9.72
CA ASN A 26 12.42 -22.45 9.32
C ASN A 26 11.10 -23.23 9.53
N PRO A 27 10.93 -24.46 8.99
CA PRO A 27 9.66 -25.18 9.05
C PRO A 27 9.14 -25.45 10.47
N LEU A 28 10.05 -25.63 11.44
CA LEU A 28 9.67 -25.78 12.85
C LEU A 28 9.05 -24.49 13.38
N VAL A 29 9.72 -23.35 13.17
CA VAL A 29 9.21 -22.02 13.55
C VAL A 29 7.89 -21.72 12.85
N GLU A 30 7.77 -22.01 11.55
CA GLU A 30 6.54 -21.81 10.78
C GLU A 30 5.36 -22.58 11.40
N SER A 31 5.53 -23.89 11.66
CA SER A 31 4.49 -24.70 12.29
C SER A 31 4.08 -24.19 13.67
N TYR A 32 5.04 -23.65 14.42
CA TYR A 32 4.83 -23.11 15.76
C TYR A 32 4.06 -21.79 15.70
N ILE A 33 4.45 -20.87 14.81
CA ILE A 33 3.73 -19.61 14.55
C ILE A 33 2.28 -19.91 14.14
N ILE A 34 2.05 -20.83 13.21
CA ILE A 34 0.69 -21.22 12.77
C ILE A 34 -0.15 -21.73 13.95
N ARG A 35 0.43 -22.53 14.85
CA ARG A 35 -0.29 -23.03 16.04
C ARG A 35 -0.68 -21.91 17.00
N ILE A 36 0.23 -20.96 17.24
CA ILE A 36 -0.04 -19.77 18.07
C ILE A 36 -1.14 -18.91 17.43
N HIS A 37 -1.08 -18.68 16.11
CA HIS A 37 -2.12 -17.97 15.36
C HIS A 37 -3.49 -18.65 15.47
N LYS A 38 -3.55 -19.97 15.29
CA LYS A 38 -4.82 -20.73 15.45
C LYS A 38 -5.37 -20.70 16.88
N HIS A 39 -4.51 -20.62 17.89
CA HIS A 39 -4.96 -20.65 19.28
C HIS A 39 -5.41 -19.28 19.79
N PHE A 40 -4.63 -18.24 19.53
CA PHE A 40 -4.87 -16.90 20.08
C PHE A 40 -5.57 -15.93 19.11
N PHE A 41 -5.47 -16.17 17.80
CA PHE A 41 -5.93 -15.26 16.76
C PHE A 41 -6.99 -15.88 15.82
N SER A 42 -7.66 -16.96 16.25
CA SER A 42 -8.65 -17.69 15.46
C SER A 42 -9.84 -16.86 14.96
N ASN A 43 -10.20 -15.81 15.69
CA ASN A 43 -11.33 -14.91 15.36
C ASN A 43 -10.85 -13.53 14.89
N CYS A 44 -9.58 -13.40 14.50
CA CYS A 44 -9.10 -12.16 13.93
C CYS A 44 -9.55 -12.08 12.46
N THR A 45 -10.31 -11.05 12.12
CA THR A 45 -10.61 -10.72 10.72
C THR A 45 -9.37 -10.08 10.12
N LEU A 46 -8.86 -10.65 9.02
CA LEU A 46 -7.90 -9.94 8.19
C LEU A 46 -8.63 -8.76 7.58
N GLU A 47 -8.31 -7.55 8.05
CA GLU A 47 -8.65 -6.32 7.35
C GLU A 47 -7.78 -6.28 6.11
N HIS A 48 -8.20 -7.01 5.08
CA HIS A 48 -7.60 -6.92 3.75
C HIS A 48 -7.89 -5.52 3.25
N VAL A 49 -6.99 -4.59 3.55
CA VAL A 49 -6.87 -3.38 2.75
C VAL A 49 -6.34 -3.86 1.40
N VAL A 50 -7.29 -4.16 0.52
CA VAL A 50 -7.01 -4.54 -0.85
C VAL A 50 -6.52 -3.25 -1.53
N TRP A 51 -5.21 -3.08 -1.60
CA TRP A 51 -4.56 -2.04 -2.40
C TRP A 51 -4.68 -2.44 -3.87
N VAL A 52 -5.88 -2.25 -4.41
CA VAL A 52 -6.17 -2.47 -5.82
C VAL A 52 -6.35 -1.11 -6.46
N ASP A 53 -5.78 -0.98 -7.65
CA ASP A 53 -6.00 0.18 -8.48
C ASP A 53 -7.50 0.39 -8.70
N PRO A 54 -7.97 1.64 -8.76
CA PRO A 54 -9.36 1.89 -9.07
C PRO A 54 -9.69 1.32 -10.47
N PRO A 55 -10.95 0.97 -10.77
CA PRO A 55 -11.35 0.40 -12.06
C PRO A 55 -10.81 1.22 -13.24
N ASP A 56 -10.41 0.56 -14.33
CA ASP A 56 -9.75 1.19 -15.49
C ASP A 56 -10.50 2.43 -16.01
N ASP A 57 -11.83 2.38 -16.04
CA ASP A 57 -12.68 3.50 -16.47
C ASP A 57 -12.49 4.74 -15.57
N THR A 58 -12.46 4.54 -14.25
CA THR A 58 -12.28 5.62 -13.28
C THR A 58 -10.87 6.19 -13.33
N LEU A 59 -9.86 5.34 -13.49
CA LEU A 59 -8.47 5.75 -13.66
C LEU A 59 -8.30 6.57 -14.94
N THR A 60 -8.91 6.12 -16.04
CA THR A 60 -8.87 6.79 -17.35
C THR A 60 -9.51 8.17 -17.27
N ILE A 61 -10.68 8.30 -16.63
CA ILE A 61 -11.34 9.60 -16.43
C ILE A 61 -10.44 10.52 -15.60
N LEU A 62 -9.83 10.01 -14.53
CA LEU A 62 -8.96 10.79 -13.65
C LEU A 62 -7.71 11.32 -14.37
N ILE A 63 -7.21 10.60 -15.38
CA ILE A 63 -6.08 11.03 -16.23
C ILE A 63 -6.55 12.03 -17.29
N LEU A 64 -7.69 11.77 -17.95
CA LEU A 64 -8.16 12.59 -19.06
C LEU A 64 -8.61 13.99 -18.62
N VAL A 65 -9.30 14.12 -17.48
CA VAL A 65 -9.80 15.40 -16.96
C VAL A 65 -8.69 16.46 -16.82
N PRO A 66 -7.58 16.23 -16.10
CA PRO A 66 -6.52 17.23 -15.98
C PRO A 66 -5.81 17.52 -17.33
N VAL A 67 -5.71 16.55 -18.23
CA VAL A 67 -5.16 16.78 -19.58
C VAL A 67 -6.05 17.73 -20.38
N PHE A 68 -7.36 17.50 -20.40
CA PHE A 68 -8.28 18.40 -21.09
C PHE A 68 -8.34 19.79 -20.46
N LEU A 69 -8.29 19.88 -19.13
CA LEU A 69 -8.26 21.16 -18.41
C LEU A 69 -7.00 21.97 -18.76
N THR A 70 -5.84 21.33 -18.79
CA THR A 70 -4.59 22.02 -19.16
C THR A 70 -4.62 22.52 -20.61
N LEU A 71 -5.10 21.70 -21.55
CA LEU A 71 -5.28 22.11 -22.95
C LEU A 71 -6.27 23.28 -23.08
N ALA A 72 -7.39 23.23 -22.37
CA ALA A 72 -8.38 24.31 -22.37
C ALA A 72 -7.79 25.61 -21.82
N MET A 73 -7.04 25.54 -20.72
CA MET A 73 -6.38 26.70 -20.12
C MET A 73 -5.35 27.32 -21.08
N ILE A 74 -4.53 26.51 -21.74
CA ILE A 74 -3.56 27.00 -22.74
C ILE A 74 -4.29 27.70 -23.89
N ALA A 75 -5.36 27.08 -24.43
CA ALA A 75 -6.14 27.68 -25.51
C ALA A 75 -6.79 29.01 -25.09
N LEU A 76 -7.35 29.08 -23.88
CA LEU A 76 -7.93 30.30 -23.32
C LEU A 76 -6.88 31.40 -23.16
N VAL A 77 -5.70 31.08 -22.63
CA VAL A 77 -4.61 32.05 -22.46
C VAL A 77 -4.14 32.59 -23.81
N VAL A 78 -3.93 31.72 -24.80
CA VAL A 78 -3.53 32.13 -26.16
C VAL A 78 -4.60 33.02 -26.80
N TRP A 79 -5.87 32.64 -26.66
CA TRP A 79 -7.00 33.43 -27.18
C TRP A 79 -7.07 34.81 -26.53
N CYS A 80 -6.99 34.87 -25.19
CA CYS A 80 -7.00 36.13 -24.45
C CYS A 80 -5.79 37.01 -24.79
N SER A 81 -4.59 36.43 -24.91
CA SER A 81 -3.39 37.18 -25.32
C SER A 81 -3.57 37.80 -26.70
N LYS A 82 -3.98 37.01 -27.70
CA LYS A 82 -4.24 37.54 -29.04
C LYS A 82 -5.29 38.64 -29.04
N ARG A 83 -6.36 38.51 -28.24
CA ARG A 83 -7.41 39.54 -28.17
C ARG A 83 -6.89 40.83 -27.52
N SER A 84 -6.06 40.73 -26.49
CA SER A 84 -5.40 41.88 -25.86
C SER A 84 -4.41 42.55 -26.82
N ASP A 85 -3.64 41.80 -27.59
CA ASP A 85 -2.71 42.32 -28.61
C ASP A 85 -3.43 43.04 -29.76
N ILE A 86 -4.64 42.62 -30.11
CA ILE A 86 -5.46 43.27 -31.16
C ILE A 86 -6.13 44.56 -30.65
N LEU A 87 -6.32 44.70 -29.34
CA LEU A 87 -6.99 45.83 -28.70
C LEU A 87 -6.00 46.89 -28.16
N ALA A 88 -4.70 46.61 -28.18
CA ALA A 88 -3.62 47.53 -27.84
C ALA A 88 -3.07 48.23 -29.09
#